data_AF-A0A957ZHP0-F1
#
_entry.id   AF-A0A957ZHP0-F1
#
_cell.length_a   1.000
_cell.length_b   1.000
_cell.length_c   1.000
_cell.angle_alpha   90.00
_cell.angle_beta   90.00
_cell.angle_gamma   90.00
#
_symmetry.space_group_name_H-M   'P 1'
#
loop_
_entity.id
_entity.type
_entity.pdbx_description
1 polymer ?
#
loop_
_entity_poly.entity_id
_entity_poly.type
_entity_poly.pdbx_seq_one_letter_code
_entity_poly.pdbx_strand_id
1 'polypeptide(L)'
;LIKEARDLGIVEIRIHRPIHRDYLLEQALLEHFKLQDAYVLRTSNDQHEGELLAAVGRLGAIYLQRAIENMPPRTCIGIAWGTGVHAAVSALPEDRSRQIDVMQILGSVGAADPEIDGPDLARMLAARLGGRHYDLHAPVFVEQDGLREMLYNEPPVRDGLERARSIALALTGIGTVEEEAASFLR
;
A
#
# COMPACT_ATOMS: atom_id res chain seq x y z
N LEU A 1 -24.23 0.93 33.30
CA LEU A 1 -22.77 1.16 33.43
C LEU A 1 -21.97 0.68 32.21
N ILE A 2 -21.56 -0.58 32.03
CA ILE A 2 -20.71 -0.97 30.86
C ILE A 2 -21.44 -0.79 29.51
N LYS A 3 -22.71 -1.20 29.41
CA LYS A 3 -23.51 -1.04 28.19
C LYS A 3 -23.74 0.43 27.83
N GLU A 4 -24.04 1.23 28.83
CA GLU A 4 -24.28 2.68 28.72
C GLU A 4 -23.01 3.45 28.31
N ALA A 5 -21.85 3.05 28.83
CA ALA A 5 -20.55 3.59 28.40
C ALA A 5 -20.19 3.21 26.96
N ARG A 6 -20.65 2.04 26.46
CA ARG A 6 -20.52 1.65 25.05
C ARG A 6 -21.44 2.50 24.16
N ASP A 7 -22.71 2.66 24.55
CA ASP A 7 -23.71 3.38 23.75
C ASP A 7 -23.39 4.90 23.68
N LEU A 8 -22.74 5.44 24.72
CA LEU A 8 -22.24 6.83 24.76
C LEU A 8 -20.87 7.02 24.08
N GLY A 9 -20.27 5.97 23.50
CA GLY A 9 -18.97 6.05 22.82
C GLY A 9 -17.76 6.24 23.75
N ILE A 10 -17.95 6.08 25.06
CA ILE A 10 -16.88 6.20 26.08
C ILE A 10 -15.95 4.98 26.03
N VAL A 11 -16.46 3.82 25.59
CA VAL A 11 -15.72 2.55 25.50
C VAL A 11 -15.76 2.00 24.06
N GLU A 12 -14.59 1.83 23.46
CA GLU A 12 -14.39 1.10 22.21
C GLU A 12 -13.92 -0.34 22.50
N ILE A 13 -14.61 -1.35 21.98
CA ILE A 13 -14.17 -2.75 22.06
C ILE A 13 -13.51 -3.13 20.73
N ARG A 14 -12.17 -3.21 20.72
CA ARG A 14 -11.41 -3.74 19.58
C ARG A 14 -11.15 -5.23 19.79
N ILE A 15 -11.78 -6.07 18.97
CA ILE A 15 -11.54 -7.51 18.98
C ILE A 15 -10.34 -7.81 18.06
N HIS A 16 -9.19 -8.13 18.64
CA HIS A 16 -8.03 -8.62 17.90
C HIS A 16 -8.23 -10.09 17.54
N ARG A 17 -8.79 -10.37 16.36
CA ARG A 17 -8.87 -11.74 15.82
C ARG A 17 -7.48 -12.15 15.31
N PRO A 18 -6.96 -13.33 15.68
CA PRO A 18 -5.74 -13.84 15.08
C PRO A 18 -5.91 -13.91 13.55
N ILE A 19 -4.91 -13.45 12.81
CA ILE A 19 -4.91 -13.59 11.35
C ILE A 19 -4.55 -15.03 11.03
N HIS A 20 -5.54 -15.82 10.63
CA HIS A 20 -5.33 -17.19 10.24
C HIS A 20 -4.72 -17.23 8.84
N ARG A 21 -3.59 -17.93 8.71
CA ARG A 21 -2.85 -18.08 7.46
C ARG A 21 -3.02 -19.49 6.90
N ASP A 22 -2.95 -19.60 5.58
CA ASP A 22 -2.92 -20.89 4.90
C ASP A 22 -1.50 -21.29 4.48
N TYR A 23 -0.77 -21.92 5.39
CA TYR A 23 0.63 -22.31 5.18
C TYR A 23 0.84 -23.29 4.03
N LEU A 24 -0.14 -24.16 3.74
CA LEU A 24 -0.01 -25.12 2.63
C LEU A 24 -0.06 -24.38 1.29
N LEU A 25 -0.98 -23.43 1.15
CA LEU A 25 -1.07 -22.61 -0.06
C LEU A 25 0.11 -21.64 -0.17
N GLU A 26 0.60 -21.10 0.93
CA GLU A 26 1.85 -20.30 0.94
C GLU A 26 3.02 -21.10 0.36
N GLN A 27 3.28 -22.31 0.86
CA GLN A 27 4.37 -23.17 0.33
C GLN A 27 4.16 -23.50 -1.15
N ALA A 28 2.93 -23.81 -1.57
CA ALA A 28 2.64 -24.07 -2.98
C ALA A 28 2.94 -22.86 -3.87
N LEU A 29 2.63 -21.64 -3.42
CA LEU A 29 2.96 -20.40 -4.16
C LEU A 29 4.47 -20.17 -4.23
N LEU A 30 5.20 -20.36 -3.12
CA LEU A 30 6.66 -20.25 -3.10
C LEU A 30 7.31 -21.23 -4.09
N GLU A 31 6.89 -22.49 -4.09
CA GLU A 31 7.46 -23.53 -4.94
C GLU A 31 7.12 -23.32 -6.41
N HIS A 32 5.89 -22.93 -6.73
CA HIS A 32 5.42 -22.77 -8.10
C HIS A 32 5.98 -21.51 -8.76
N PHE A 33 5.89 -20.37 -8.07
CA PHE A 33 6.27 -19.06 -8.63
C PHE A 33 7.70 -18.62 -8.26
N LYS A 34 8.42 -19.41 -7.45
CA LYS A 34 9.78 -19.10 -6.96
C LYS A 34 9.85 -17.76 -6.23
N LEU A 35 8.82 -17.47 -5.43
CA LEU A 35 8.73 -16.25 -4.63
C LEU A 35 9.70 -16.31 -3.44
N GLN A 36 10.13 -15.14 -2.97
CA GLN A 36 10.95 -15.03 -1.77
C GLN A 36 10.14 -15.27 -0.48
N ASP A 37 8.90 -14.80 -0.45
CA ASP A 37 7.95 -15.03 0.64
C ASP A 37 6.51 -14.96 0.07
N ALA A 38 5.57 -15.56 0.77
CA ALA A 38 4.16 -15.57 0.40
C ALA A 38 3.32 -15.69 1.67
N TYR A 39 2.35 -14.77 1.84
CA TYR A 39 1.37 -14.82 2.91
C TYR A 39 -0.03 -14.97 2.33
N VAL A 40 -0.77 -15.98 2.81
CA VAL A 40 -2.12 -16.28 2.33
C VAL A 40 -3.09 -16.19 3.49
N LEU A 41 -4.06 -15.28 3.38
CA LEU A 41 -5.15 -15.19 4.34
C LEU A 41 -6.06 -16.40 4.19
N ARG A 42 -6.33 -17.11 5.30
CA ARG A 42 -7.39 -18.11 5.34
C ARG A 42 -8.73 -17.41 5.53
N THR A 43 -9.63 -17.59 4.57
CA THR A 43 -10.95 -16.96 4.55
C THR A 43 -12.04 -17.99 4.86
N SER A 44 -13.22 -17.48 5.22
CA SER A 44 -14.47 -18.25 5.35
C SER A 44 -15.51 -17.67 4.40
N ASN A 45 -16.43 -18.51 3.90
CA ASN A 45 -17.40 -18.13 2.86
C ASN A 45 -18.35 -16.98 3.25
N ASP A 46 -18.48 -16.65 4.52
CA ASP A 46 -19.43 -15.64 5.03
C ASP A 46 -18.84 -14.23 5.14
N GLN A 47 -17.63 -13.97 4.61
CA GLN A 47 -16.96 -12.68 4.76
C GLN A 47 -17.30 -11.73 3.61
N HIS A 48 -17.71 -10.51 3.95
CA HIS A 48 -17.90 -9.43 2.98
C HIS A 48 -16.56 -8.93 2.42
N GLU A 49 -16.57 -8.40 1.19
CA GLU A 49 -15.37 -7.91 0.48
C GLU A 49 -14.54 -6.91 1.30
N GLY A 50 -15.19 -5.95 1.97
CA GLY A 50 -14.49 -4.98 2.83
C GLY A 50 -13.78 -5.60 4.03
N GLU A 51 -14.34 -6.67 4.61
CA GLU A 51 -13.71 -7.39 5.72
C GLU A 51 -12.48 -8.19 5.24
N LEU A 52 -12.58 -8.79 4.05
CA LEU A 52 -11.48 -9.47 3.39
C LEU A 52 -10.35 -8.50 3.06
N LEU A 53 -10.67 -7.35 2.47
CA LEU A 53 -9.70 -6.30 2.17
C LEU A 53 -8.98 -5.82 3.43
N ALA A 54 -9.72 -5.56 4.52
CA ALA A 54 -9.12 -5.16 5.79
C ALA A 54 -8.23 -6.27 6.39
N ALA A 55 -8.62 -7.54 6.25
CA ALA A 55 -7.84 -8.67 6.73
C ALA A 55 -6.55 -8.89 5.93
N VAL A 56 -6.62 -8.79 4.60
CA VAL A 56 -5.45 -8.81 3.71
C VAL A 56 -4.55 -7.61 3.98
N GLY A 57 -5.12 -6.42 4.19
CA GLY A 57 -4.37 -5.22 4.58
C GLY A 57 -3.56 -5.44 5.86
N ARG A 58 -4.15 -6.01 6.91
CA ARG A 58 -3.40 -6.36 8.14
C ARG A 58 -2.29 -7.39 7.88
N LEU A 59 -2.53 -8.38 7.03
CA LEU A 59 -1.50 -9.37 6.67
C LEU A 59 -0.34 -8.72 5.88
N GLY A 60 -0.67 -7.81 4.96
CA GLY A 60 0.29 -6.99 4.22
C GLY A 60 1.09 -6.06 5.12
N ALA A 61 0.46 -5.44 6.12
CA ALA A 61 1.13 -4.60 7.11
C ALA A 61 2.16 -5.39 7.94
N ILE A 62 1.81 -6.60 8.39
CA ILE A 62 2.73 -7.50 9.10
C ILE A 62 3.92 -7.87 8.22
N TYR A 63 3.66 -8.21 6.95
CA TYR A 63 4.73 -8.50 6.01
C TYR A 63 5.64 -7.30 5.78
N LEU A 64 5.06 -6.12 5.54
CA LEU A 64 5.81 -4.89 5.31
C LEU A 64 6.68 -4.55 6.52
N GLN A 65 6.15 -4.65 7.74
CA GLN A 65 6.91 -4.40 8.97
C GLN A 65 8.14 -5.31 9.06
N ARG A 66 8.00 -6.59 8.74
CA ARG A 66 9.11 -7.56 8.69
C ARG A 66 10.10 -7.22 7.57
N ALA A 67 9.60 -6.86 6.39
CA ALA A 67 10.44 -6.56 5.23
C ALA A 67 11.32 -5.32 5.46
N ILE A 68 10.82 -4.31 6.17
CA ILE A 68 11.56 -3.07 6.46
C ILE A 68 12.35 -3.12 7.77
N GLU A 69 12.25 -4.21 8.54
CA GLU A 69 12.79 -4.28 9.91
C GLU A 69 14.30 -4.03 9.98
N ASN A 70 15.03 -4.52 8.98
CA ASN A 70 16.50 -4.43 8.94
C ASN A 70 17.00 -3.40 7.92
N MET A 71 16.11 -2.57 7.37
CA MET A 71 16.52 -1.53 6.43
C MET A 71 17.26 -0.40 7.16
N PRO A 72 18.38 0.11 6.59
CA PRO A 72 19.04 1.29 7.12
C PRO A 72 18.09 2.49 7.18
N PRO A 73 18.25 3.40 8.16
CA PRO A 73 17.57 4.69 8.14
C PRO A 73 17.77 5.42 6.81
N ARG A 74 16.76 6.17 6.36
CA ARG A 74 16.76 6.92 5.08
C ARG A 74 16.75 6.04 3.83
N THR A 75 16.58 4.72 3.97
CA THR A 75 16.23 3.87 2.82
C THR A 75 14.91 4.35 2.23
N CYS A 76 14.84 4.38 0.89
CA CYS A 76 13.64 4.78 0.18
C CYS A 76 12.89 3.54 -0.32
N ILE A 77 11.58 3.47 -0.06
CA ILE A 77 10.68 2.47 -0.62
C ILE A 77 9.67 3.14 -1.55
N GLY A 78 9.21 2.43 -2.57
CA GLY A 78 8.19 2.88 -3.51
C GLY A 78 6.79 2.47 -3.10
N ILE A 79 5.80 3.30 -3.41
CA ILE A 79 4.39 3.00 -3.20
C ILE A 79 3.55 3.38 -4.42
N ALA A 80 2.69 2.44 -4.83
CA ALA A 80 1.67 2.64 -5.85
C ALA A 80 0.35 3.13 -5.21
N TRP A 81 -0.71 3.18 -6.00
CA TRP A 81 -2.06 3.52 -5.55
C TRP A 81 -2.95 2.27 -5.43
N GLY A 82 -4.14 2.45 -4.86
CA GLY A 82 -5.20 1.44 -4.83
C GLY A 82 -5.59 0.93 -3.44
N THR A 83 -6.76 0.29 -3.39
CA THR A 83 -7.45 -0.10 -2.14
C THR A 83 -6.66 -1.10 -1.29
N GLY A 84 -6.00 -2.08 -1.91
CA GLY A 84 -5.14 -3.05 -1.19
C GLY A 84 -3.91 -2.40 -0.56
N VAL A 85 -3.27 -1.48 -1.28
CA VAL A 85 -2.13 -0.70 -0.78
C VAL A 85 -2.58 0.18 0.39
N HIS A 86 -3.68 0.91 0.21
CA HIS A 86 -4.29 1.72 1.27
C HIS A 86 -4.58 0.88 2.52
N ALA A 87 -5.24 -0.28 2.37
CA ALA A 87 -5.58 -1.15 3.49
C ALA A 87 -4.33 -1.64 4.26
N ALA A 88 -3.23 -1.92 3.56
CA ALA A 88 -1.96 -2.30 4.18
C ALA A 88 -1.30 -1.14 4.94
N VAL A 89 -1.23 0.06 4.33
CA VAL A 89 -0.66 1.24 4.99
C VAL A 89 -1.50 1.65 6.19
N SER A 90 -2.83 1.62 6.07
CA SER A 90 -3.76 1.99 7.15
C SER A 90 -3.67 1.02 8.35
N ALA A 91 -3.38 -0.26 8.09
CA ALA A 91 -3.17 -1.27 9.12
C ALA A 91 -1.75 -1.27 9.73
N LEU A 92 -0.80 -0.55 9.16
CA LEU A 92 0.59 -0.51 9.62
C LEU A 92 0.69 0.30 10.93
N PRO A 93 1.25 -0.27 12.02
CA PRO A 93 1.50 0.48 13.25
C PRO A 93 2.47 1.65 13.00
N GLU A 94 2.29 2.75 13.74
CA GLU A 94 3.28 3.83 13.73
C GLU A 94 4.58 3.36 14.38
N ASP A 95 5.69 3.51 13.66
CA ASP A 95 7.04 3.30 14.16
C ASP A 95 7.98 4.32 13.49
N ARG A 96 7.98 5.54 14.04
CA ARG A 96 8.75 6.66 13.51
C ARG A 96 10.26 6.50 13.68
N SER A 97 10.70 5.50 14.44
CA SER A 97 12.13 5.20 14.61
C SER A 97 12.75 4.59 13.35
N ARG A 98 11.93 4.08 12.42
CA ARG A 98 12.38 3.47 11.17
C ARG A 98 13.03 4.47 10.21
N GLN A 99 12.56 5.71 10.20
CA GLN A 99 13.08 6.80 9.35
C GLN A 99 13.16 6.39 7.86
N ILE A 100 12.17 5.64 7.37
CA ILE A 100 12.10 5.16 6.00
C ILE A 100 11.41 6.20 5.12
N ASP A 101 12.10 6.63 4.07
CA ASP A 101 11.54 7.54 3.08
C ASP A 101 10.65 6.79 2.08
N VAL A 102 9.65 7.46 1.52
CA VAL A 102 8.65 6.86 0.62
C VAL A 102 8.56 7.65 -0.68
N MET A 103 8.62 6.97 -1.82
CA MET A 103 8.49 7.55 -3.15
C MET A 103 7.19 7.07 -3.79
N GLN A 104 6.38 7.99 -4.32
CA GLN A 104 5.31 7.65 -5.26
C GLN A 104 5.92 7.10 -6.56
N ILE A 105 5.58 5.87 -6.96
CA ILE A 105 6.23 5.21 -8.13
C ILE A 105 5.37 5.17 -9.39
N LEU A 106 4.13 5.63 -9.32
CA LEU A 106 3.23 5.80 -10.45
C LEU A 106 2.78 7.25 -10.51
N GLY A 107 2.56 7.80 -11.71
CA GLY A 107 1.99 9.13 -11.84
C GLY A 107 0.64 9.22 -11.14
N SER A 108 0.19 10.44 -10.84
CA SER A 108 -1.11 10.63 -10.20
C SER A 108 -2.22 10.28 -11.19
N VAL A 109 -3.21 9.55 -10.70
CA VAL A 109 -4.41 9.21 -11.50
C VAL A 109 -5.35 10.41 -11.60
N GLY A 110 -5.22 11.39 -10.70
CA GLY A 110 -6.21 12.45 -10.56
C GLY A 110 -7.55 11.90 -10.11
N ALA A 111 -7.52 10.95 -9.17
CA ALA A 111 -8.67 10.10 -8.82
C ALA A 111 -9.80 10.88 -8.11
N ALA A 112 -11.02 10.37 -8.29
CA ALA A 112 -12.24 10.84 -7.61
C ALA A 112 -12.22 10.63 -6.08
N ASP A 113 -11.31 9.79 -5.57
CA ASP A 113 -11.05 9.56 -4.13
C ASP A 113 -9.56 9.82 -3.80
N PRO A 114 -9.23 10.90 -3.07
CA PRO A 114 -7.87 11.23 -2.67
C PRO A 114 -7.20 10.18 -1.76
N GLU A 115 -7.98 9.41 -0.98
CA GLU A 115 -7.40 8.49 0.03
C GLU A 115 -6.68 7.28 -0.57
N ILE A 116 -6.95 6.99 -1.85
CA ILE A 116 -6.32 5.90 -2.60
C ILE A 116 -5.30 6.40 -3.62
N ASP A 117 -5.07 7.72 -3.73
CA ASP A 117 -4.11 8.30 -4.67
C ASP A 117 -2.67 8.17 -4.16
N GLY A 118 -1.73 8.11 -5.11
CA GLY A 118 -0.30 7.89 -4.86
C GLY A 118 0.33 8.90 -3.90
N PRO A 119 0.12 10.22 -4.05
CA PRO A 119 0.73 11.22 -3.17
C PRO A 119 0.28 11.08 -1.71
N ASP A 120 -1.01 10.88 -1.46
CA ASP A 120 -1.55 10.77 -0.10
C ASP A 120 -1.12 9.46 0.58
N LEU A 121 -1.05 8.36 -0.17
CA LEU A 121 -0.51 7.10 0.33
C LEU A 121 0.99 7.20 0.65
N ALA A 122 1.78 7.86 -0.20
CA ALA A 122 3.19 8.13 0.07
C ALA A 122 3.39 8.96 1.34
N ARG A 123 2.62 10.04 1.47
CA ARG A 123 2.60 10.89 2.66
C ARG A 123 2.19 10.12 3.91
N MET A 124 1.13 9.30 3.84
CA MET A 124 0.63 8.51 4.97
C MET A 124 1.66 7.47 5.43
N LEU A 125 2.26 6.73 4.51
CA LEU A 125 3.26 5.71 4.85
C LEU A 125 4.52 6.35 5.44
N ALA A 126 5.02 7.44 4.85
CA ALA A 126 6.19 8.16 5.37
C ALA A 126 5.95 8.69 6.78
N ALA A 127 4.76 9.22 7.06
CA ALA A 127 4.39 9.72 8.38
C ALA A 127 4.38 8.60 9.44
N ARG A 128 3.86 7.41 9.10
CA ARG A 128 3.86 6.24 9.99
C ARG A 128 5.27 5.72 10.28
N LEU A 129 6.17 5.80 9.30
CA LEU A 129 7.55 5.31 9.40
C LEU A 129 8.56 6.38 9.84
N GLY A 130 8.13 7.64 10.00
CA GLY A 130 8.99 8.76 10.43
C GLY A 130 9.99 9.25 9.37
N GLY A 131 9.75 8.99 8.10
CA GLY A 131 10.57 9.47 6.99
C GLY A 131 9.94 10.59 6.18
N ARG A 132 10.54 10.89 5.02
CA ARG A 132 10.04 11.87 4.04
C ARG A 132 9.26 11.16 2.94
N HIS A 133 8.25 11.83 2.39
CA HIS A 133 7.64 11.39 1.14
C HIS A 133 8.19 12.20 -0.03
N TYR A 134 8.12 11.62 -1.23
CA TYR A 134 8.50 12.21 -2.49
C TYR A 134 7.42 11.87 -3.52
N ASP A 135 6.97 12.88 -4.25
CA ASP A 135 5.91 12.74 -5.25
C ASP A 135 6.52 12.61 -6.65
N LEU A 136 5.81 11.90 -7.52
CA LEU A 136 6.08 11.94 -8.95
C LEU A 136 5.14 12.99 -9.56
N HIS A 137 5.67 14.17 -9.87
CA HIS A 137 4.91 15.31 -10.40
C HIS A 137 4.52 15.14 -11.88
N ALA A 138 3.88 14.02 -12.21
CA ALA A 138 3.37 13.72 -13.54
C ALA A 138 2.03 12.97 -13.43
N PRO A 139 1.11 13.18 -14.39
CA PRO A 139 -0.05 12.31 -14.52
C PRO A 139 0.37 10.89 -14.89
N VAL A 140 -0.46 9.90 -14.51
CA VAL A 140 -0.25 8.50 -14.89
C VAL A 140 -0.46 8.27 -16.39
N PHE A 141 -1.38 9.02 -17.01
CA PHE A 141 -1.71 8.92 -18.43
C PHE A 141 -1.68 10.31 -19.07
N VAL A 142 -1.22 10.34 -20.31
CA VAL A 142 -1.35 11.49 -21.21
C VAL A 142 -1.76 10.98 -22.58
N GLU A 143 -2.61 11.74 -23.28
CA GLU A 143 -3.13 11.32 -24.59
C GLU A 143 -2.11 11.49 -25.73
N GLN A 144 -1.18 12.43 -25.58
CA GLN A 144 -0.24 12.81 -26.63
C GLN A 144 1.19 12.39 -26.28
N ASP A 145 1.84 11.65 -27.19
CA ASP A 145 3.24 11.27 -27.06
C ASP A 145 4.16 12.49 -26.90
N GLY A 146 3.87 13.59 -27.60
CA GLY A 146 4.63 14.84 -27.47
C GLY A 146 4.60 15.41 -26.04
N LEU A 147 3.44 15.34 -25.37
CA LEU A 147 3.31 15.78 -23.98
C LEU A 147 4.06 14.84 -23.03
N ARG A 148 4.04 13.53 -23.30
CA ARG A 148 4.83 12.55 -22.53
C ARG A 148 6.31 12.94 -22.57
N GLU A 149 6.87 13.15 -23.76
CA GLU A 149 8.29 13.51 -23.91
C GLU A 149 8.63 14.84 -23.23
N MET A 150 7.74 15.83 -23.30
CA MET A 150 7.93 17.09 -22.58
C MET A 150 8.01 16.86 -21.06
N LEU A 151 7.03 16.14 -20.48
CA LEU A 151 7.01 15.83 -19.06
C LEU A 151 8.22 15.02 -18.62
N TYR A 152 8.64 14.02 -19.39
CA TYR A 152 9.83 13.21 -19.10
C TYR A 152 11.12 14.05 -19.04
N ASN A 153 11.19 15.14 -19.79
CA ASN A 153 12.35 16.03 -19.81
C ASN A 153 12.31 17.13 -18.74
N GLU A 154 11.15 17.35 -18.10
CA GLU A 154 11.04 18.28 -16.98
C GLU A 154 11.86 17.78 -15.78
N PRO A 155 12.76 18.61 -15.22
CA PRO A 155 13.64 18.18 -14.13
C PRO A 155 12.92 17.51 -12.94
N PRO A 156 11.79 18.03 -12.41
CA PRO A 156 11.11 17.40 -11.28
C PRO A 156 10.62 15.97 -11.57
N VAL A 157 10.18 15.70 -12.80
CA VAL A 157 9.71 14.38 -13.22
C VAL A 157 10.89 13.44 -13.38
N ARG A 158 11.94 13.88 -14.07
CA ARG A 158 13.17 13.09 -14.25
C ARG A 158 13.79 12.72 -12.91
N ASP A 159 13.95 13.67 -12.00
CA ASP A 159 14.52 13.43 -10.67
C ASP A 159 13.64 12.47 -9.85
N GLY A 160 12.32 12.58 -9.98
CA GLY A 160 11.37 11.64 -9.38
C GLY A 160 11.51 10.22 -9.93
N LEU A 161 11.64 10.07 -11.24
CA LEU A 161 11.85 8.77 -11.90
C LEU A 161 13.21 8.15 -11.54
N GLU A 162 14.27 8.96 -11.44
CA GLU A 162 15.59 8.51 -10.98
C GLU A 162 15.53 8.02 -9.54
N ARG A 163 14.83 8.74 -8.65
CA ARG A 163 14.58 8.29 -7.28
C ARG A 163 13.80 6.98 -7.26
N ALA A 164 12.73 6.87 -8.03
CA ALA A 164 11.90 5.67 -8.12
C ALA A 164 12.71 4.44 -8.59
N ARG A 165 13.72 4.63 -9.46
CA ARG A 165 14.64 3.55 -9.87
C ARG A 165 15.60 3.08 -8.77
N SER A 166 15.79 3.88 -7.73
CA SER A 166 16.74 3.61 -6.63
C SER A 166 16.09 3.03 -5.36
N ILE A 167 14.77 2.81 -5.38
CA ILE A 167 14.04 2.27 -4.22
C ILE A 167 14.52 0.85 -3.88
N ALA A 168 14.50 0.50 -2.60
CA ALA A 168 14.88 -0.83 -2.12
C ALA A 168 13.73 -1.85 -2.18
N LEU A 169 12.49 -1.36 -2.13
CA LEU A 169 11.27 -2.18 -2.08
C LEU A 169 10.12 -1.38 -2.70
N ALA A 170 9.18 -2.05 -3.36
CA ALA A 170 7.94 -1.45 -3.87
C ALA A 170 6.71 -2.13 -3.25
N LEU A 171 5.78 -1.33 -2.73
CA LEU A 171 4.45 -1.78 -2.32
C LEU A 171 3.45 -1.45 -3.42
N THR A 172 2.91 -2.48 -4.07
CA THR A 172 1.98 -2.35 -5.19
C THR A 172 0.75 -3.22 -5.01
N GLY A 173 -0.37 -2.76 -5.57
CA GLY A 173 -1.52 -3.60 -5.85
C GLY A 173 -1.35 -4.32 -7.19
N ILE A 174 -2.20 -5.32 -7.45
CA ILE A 174 -2.32 -5.95 -8.76
C ILE A 174 -3.74 -5.65 -9.25
N GLY A 175 -3.84 -4.94 -10.37
CA GLY A 175 -5.10 -4.67 -11.04
C GLY A 175 -5.59 -5.85 -11.86
N THR A 176 -6.85 -5.79 -12.30
CA THR A 176 -7.47 -6.78 -13.18
C THR A 176 -7.93 -6.13 -14.48
N VAL A 177 -8.05 -6.94 -15.53
CA VAL A 177 -8.66 -6.55 -16.81
C VAL A 177 -10.18 -6.70 -16.82
N GLU A 178 -10.74 -7.33 -15.78
CA GLU A 178 -12.18 -7.48 -15.60
C GLU A 178 -12.78 -6.14 -15.16
N GLU A 179 -13.58 -5.51 -16.02
CA GLU A 179 -14.12 -4.16 -15.79
C GLU A 179 -14.85 -4.06 -14.45
N GLU A 180 -15.63 -5.08 -14.11
CA GLU A 180 -16.45 -5.13 -12.90
C GLU A 180 -15.61 -5.08 -11.63
N ALA A 181 -14.35 -5.53 -11.65
CA ALA A 181 -13.44 -5.61 -10.50
C ALA A 181 -12.26 -4.64 -10.59
N ALA A 182 -12.13 -3.87 -11.68
CA ALA A 182 -11.03 -2.94 -11.90
C ALA A 182 -11.17 -1.69 -11.04
N SER A 183 -10.29 -1.51 -10.05
CA SER A 183 -10.28 -0.31 -9.19
C SER A 183 -9.98 0.99 -9.92
N PHE A 184 -9.47 0.93 -11.16
CA PHE A 184 -9.24 2.11 -12.00
C PHE A 184 -10.50 2.56 -12.75
N LEU A 185 -11.43 1.64 -13.04
CA LEU A 185 -12.64 1.91 -13.81
C LEU A 185 -13.86 2.20 -12.92
N ARG A 186 -13.73 2.04 -11.60
CA ARG A 186 -14.77 2.29 -10.60
C ARG A 186 -14.72 3.71 -10.06
#